data_AF-A0A3D4DJS0-F1
#
_entry.id   AF-A0A3D4DJS0-F1
#
_cell.length_a   1.000
_cell.length_b   1.000
_cell.length_c   1.000
_cell.angle_alpha   90.00
_cell.angle_beta   90.00
_cell.angle_gamma   90.00
#
_symmetry.space_group_name_H-M   'P 1'
#
loop_
_entity.id
_entity.type
_entity.pdbx_description
1 polymer ?
#
loop_
_entity_poly.entity_id
_entity_poly.type
_entity_poly.pdbx_seq_one_letter_code
_entity_poly.pdbx_strand_id
1 'polypeptide(L)'
;MNHDDKKKYFELFALKILKEYQNVEIEKLIHDEKPDWQDINNSIGIEITRNSIGTQFWSELEKVKKPIPDKDIEKFNKRFRKNGGRVIPIEQARIIFNDKDKKDSFRFNEKYFYIIPVYNDDFSEINRSLKEKLKKLNEIYKEMNDNRLFIFSPIYANKEMIENELQNIINIQNDKKRKFNIVYVCLLHELLVFNLNENDWKCIQMDKDVFNKLSEETNKEVKS
;
A
#
# COMPACT_ATOMS: atom_id res chain seq x y z
N MET A 1 -18.39 -5.29 -3.02
CA MET A 1 -17.40 -5.22 -4.09
C MET A 1 -16.89 -6.63 -4.28
N ASN A 2 -17.07 -7.20 -5.46
CA ASN A 2 -16.58 -8.55 -5.75
C ASN A 2 -15.03 -8.53 -5.84
N HIS A 3 -14.41 -9.68 -6.05
CA HIS A 3 -12.95 -9.77 -6.11
C HIS A 3 -12.35 -8.93 -7.24
N ASP A 4 -13.00 -8.91 -8.41
CA ASP A 4 -12.50 -8.29 -9.64
C ASP A 4 -12.63 -6.77 -9.60
N ASP A 5 -13.75 -6.26 -9.09
CA ASP A 5 -13.93 -4.84 -8.78
C ASP A 5 -12.84 -4.37 -7.81
N LYS A 6 -12.48 -5.20 -6.83
CA LYS A 6 -11.42 -4.85 -5.87
C LYS A 6 -10.05 -4.82 -6.53
N LYS A 7 -9.76 -5.74 -7.46
CA LYS A 7 -8.52 -5.71 -8.26
C LYS A 7 -8.46 -4.42 -9.10
N LYS A 8 -9.50 -4.17 -9.89
CA LYS A 8 -9.65 -2.97 -10.73
C LYS A 8 -9.52 -1.67 -9.94
N TYR A 9 -10.11 -1.60 -8.75
CA TYR A 9 -9.96 -0.44 -7.85
C TYR A 9 -8.50 -0.13 -7.54
N PHE A 10 -7.72 -1.11 -7.06
CA PHE A 10 -6.34 -0.84 -6.67
C PHE A 10 -5.45 -0.52 -7.87
N GLU A 11 -5.70 -1.15 -9.02
CA GLU A 11 -4.97 -0.85 -10.25
C GLU A 11 -5.18 0.60 -10.69
N LEU A 12 -6.43 1.02 -10.84
CA LEU A 12 -6.76 2.39 -11.22
C LEU A 12 -6.30 3.40 -10.17
N PHE A 13 -6.43 3.07 -8.88
CA PHE A 13 -6.01 3.98 -7.82
C PHE A 13 -4.50 4.21 -7.82
N ALA A 14 -3.70 3.15 -8.00
CA ALA A 14 -2.25 3.27 -8.13
C ALA A 14 -1.87 4.13 -9.35
N LEU A 15 -2.52 3.95 -10.50
CA LEU A 15 -2.27 4.80 -11.67
C LEU A 15 -2.55 6.27 -11.42
N LYS A 16 -3.67 6.59 -10.75
CA LYS A 16 -4.01 7.98 -10.41
C LYS A 16 -2.99 8.58 -9.44
N ILE A 17 -2.52 7.82 -8.45
CA ILE A 17 -1.44 8.24 -7.55
C ILE A 17 -0.14 8.48 -8.34
N LEU A 18 0.24 7.57 -9.24
CA LEU A 18 1.44 7.70 -10.05
C LEU A 18 1.38 8.88 -11.01
N LYS A 19 0.22 9.18 -11.60
CA LYS A 19 0.01 10.39 -12.41
C LYS A 19 0.22 11.65 -11.57
N GLU A 20 -0.47 11.73 -10.44
CA GLU A 20 -0.49 12.92 -9.58
C GLU A 20 0.88 13.19 -8.94
N TYR A 21 1.53 12.16 -8.41
CA TYR A 21 2.72 12.34 -7.57
C TYR A 21 4.03 11.95 -8.25
N GLN A 22 4.01 11.18 -9.34
CA GLN A 22 5.20 10.72 -10.07
C GLN A 22 5.21 11.12 -11.54
N ASN A 23 4.24 11.91 -12.02
CA ASN A 23 4.13 12.34 -13.41
C ASN A 23 4.17 11.18 -14.42
N VAL A 24 3.61 10.02 -14.06
CA VAL A 24 3.47 8.91 -15.00
C VAL A 24 2.37 9.23 -16.01
N GLU A 25 2.69 9.18 -17.30
CA GLU A 25 1.75 9.41 -18.41
C GLU A 25 0.83 8.20 -18.61
N ILE A 26 -0.21 8.10 -17.79
CA ILE A 26 -1.13 6.95 -17.79
C ILE A 26 -1.85 6.76 -19.13
N GLU A 27 -1.98 7.81 -19.94
CA GLU A 27 -2.62 7.77 -21.26
C GLU A 27 -1.83 6.94 -22.28
N LYS A 28 -0.54 6.69 -22.01
CA LYS A 28 0.32 5.84 -22.85
C LYS A 28 0.30 4.37 -22.42
N LEU A 29 -0.33 4.07 -21.27
CA LEU A 29 -0.39 2.72 -20.73
C LEU A 29 -1.56 1.94 -21.32
N ILE A 30 -1.29 0.70 -21.71
CA ILE A 30 -2.31 -0.31 -22.03
C ILE A 30 -2.43 -1.31 -20.88
N HIS A 31 -3.65 -1.74 -20.59
CA HIS A 31 -3.92 -2.78 -19.60
C HIS A 31 -3.68 -4.17 -20.20
N ASP A 32 -2.98 -5.03 -19.47
CA ASP A 32 -2.69 -6.43 -19.79
C ASP A 32 -2.42 -7.17 -18.47
N GLU A 33 -2.24 -8.49 -18.42
CA GLU A 33 -2.07 -9.19 -17.12
C GLU A 33 -0.61 -9.47 -16.73
N LYS A 34 0.37 -9.09 -17.57
CA LYS A 34 1.76 -9.59 -17.48
C LYS A 34 2.84 -8.62 -18.03
N PRO A 35 3.09 -7.44 -17.42
CA PRO A 35 2.52 -6.92 -16.18
C PRO A 35 1.20 -6.16 -16.41
N ASP A 36 0.56 -5.75 -15.30
CA ASP A 36 -0.79 -5.13 -15.27
C ASP A 36 -0.96 -3.93 -16.23
N TRP A 37 0.06 -3.08 -16.34
CA TRP A 37 0.05 -1.91 -17.22
C TRP A 37 1.35 -1.77 -17.98
N GLN A 38 1.28 -1.41 -19.27
CA GLN A 38 2.44 -1.41 -20.15
C GLN A 38 2.48 -0.17 -21.04
N ASP A 39 3.64 0.48 -21.16
CA ASP A 39 3.94 1.38 -22.29
C ASP A 39 4.86 0.63 -23.25
N ILE A 40 4.32 0.19 -24.38
CA ILE A 40 5.07 -0.60 -25.35
C ILE A 40 6.14 0.24 -26.06
N ASN A 41 5.88 1.52 -26.28
CA ASN A 41 6.79 2.40 -27.01
C ASN A 41 8.04 2.70 -26.19
N ASN A 42 7.86 2.90 -24.88
CA ASN A 42 8.96 3.17 -23.96
C ASN A 42 9.47 1.92 -23.22
N SER A 43 8.87 0.75 -23.48
CA SER A 43 9.21 -0.52 -22.82
C SER A 43 9.14 -0.44 -21.29
N ILE A 44 8.04 0.14 -20.78
CA ILE A 44 7.75 0.25 -19.35
C ILE A 44 6.68 -0.76 -18.99
N GLY A 45 6.91 -1.52 -17.91
CA GLY A 45 5.93 -2.42 -17.33
C GLY A 45 5.67 -2.07 -15.87
N ILE A 46 4.41 -1.87 -15.48
CA ILE A 46 4.00 -1.53 -14.11
C ILE A 46 3.12 -2.66 -13.58
N GLU A 47 3.63 -3.37 -12.58
CA GLU A 47 2.88 -4.37 -11.83
C GLU A 47 2.27 -3.75 -10.58
N ILE A 48 1.02 -4.08 -10.27
CA ILE A 48 0.30 -3.54 -9.13
C ILE A 48 -0.08 -4.69 -8.19
N THR A 49 0.22 -4.51 -6.92
CA THR A 49 -0.11 -5.50 -5.90
C THR A 49 -0.42 -4.84 -4.56
N ARG A 50 -0.87 -5.65 -3.62
CA ARG A 50 -1.23 -5.22 -2.28
C ARG A 50 -0.76 -6.24 -1.28
N ASN A 51 -0.33 -5.76 -0.12
CA ASN A 51 -0.15 -6.62 1.05
C ASN A 51 -1.53 -7.15 1.47
N SER A 52 -1.79 -8.44 1.25
CA SER A 52 -3.12 -9.05 1.36
C SER A 52 -3.69 -9.07 2.78
N ILE A 53 -2.88 -8.92 3.83
CA ILE A 53 -3.33 -8.94 5.23
C ILE A 53 -3.71 -7.53 5.67
N GLY A 54 -2.76 -6.58 5.58
CA GLY A 54 -3.00 -5.20 6.01
C GLY A 54 -4.02 -4.47 5.15
N THR A 55 -3.98 -4.62 3.83
CA THR A 55 -4.87 -3.85 2.93
C THR A 55 -6.34 -4.26 3.01
N GLN A 56 -6.69 -5.32 3.74
CA GLN A 56 -8.09 -5.62 4.08
C GLN A 56 -8.73 -4.49 4.88
N PHE A 57 -7.93 -3.78 5.67
CA PHE A 57 -8.36 -2.64 6.46
C PHE A 57 -8.33 -1.33 5.68
N TRP A 58 -7.71 -1.28 4.49
CA TRP A 58 -7.47 -0.04 3.73
C TRP A 58 -8.71 0.84 3.60
N SER A 59 -9.84 0.26 3.17
CA SER A 59 -11.10 1.00 3.05
C SER A 59 -11.69 1.49 4.38
N GLU A 60 -11.39 0.83 5.50
CA GLU A 60 -11.72 1.35 6.83
C GLU A 60 -10.74 2.46 7.22
N LEU A 61 -9.44 2.31 6.92
CA LEU A 61 -8.42 3.33 7.21
C LEU A 61 -8.72 4.66 6.47
N GLU A 62 -9.10 4.59 5.19
CA GLU A 62 -9.42 5.76 4.35
C GLU A 62 -10.67 6.52 4.82
N LYS A 63 -11.72 5.79 5.20
CA LYS A 63 -13.04 6.39 5.50
C LYS A 63 -13.14 6.98 6.91
N VAL A 64 -12.15 6.73 7.75
CA VAL A 64 -12.18 7.23 9.12
C VAL A 64 -11.81 8.70 9.14
N LYS A 65 -12.83 9.54 9.35
CA LYS A 65 -12.61 10.87 9.92
C LYS A 65 -12.10 10.67 11.34
N LYS A 66 -10.83 11.00 11.59
CA LYS A 66 -10.19 10.91 12.91
C LYS A 66 -10.44 12.22 13.68
N PRO A 67 -10.88 12.17 14.95
CA PRO A 67 -11.38 10.99 15.66
C PRO A 67 -12.77 10.56 15.16
N ILE A 68 -13.07 9.27 15.22
CA ILE A 68 -14.40 8.73 14.87
C ILE A 68 -15.42 9.30 15.86
N PRO A 69 -16.51 9.94 15.38
CA PRO A 69 -17.58 10.42 16.25
C PRO A 69 -18.18 9.27 17.07
N ASP A 70 -18.50 9.52 18.33
CA ASP A 70 -19.08 8.51 19.24
C ASP A 70 -20.32 7.81 18.66
N LYS A 71 -21.16 8.55 17.94
CA LYS A 71 -22.36 8.00 17.26
C LYS A 71 -22.04 6.92 16.21
N ASP A 72 -20.85 6.96 15.63
CA ASP A 72 -20.42 6.08 14.53
C ASP A 72 -19.50 4.94 15.02
N ILE A 73 -19.09 4.97 16.30
CA ILE A 73 -18.03 4.11 16.82
C ILE A 73 -18.42 2.64 16.90
N GLU A 74 -19.65 2.35 17.30
CA GLU A 74 -20.13 0.97 17.41
C GLU A 74 -20.18 0.31 16.03
N LYS A 75 -20.69 1.05 15.04
CA LYS A 75 -20.74 0.61 13.64
C LYS A 75 -19.34 0.39 13.08
N PHE A 76 -18.38 1.28 13.38
CA PHE A 76 -16.98 1.11 13.00
C PHE A 76 -16.37 -0.13 13.67
N ASN A 77 -16.48 -0.26 14.99
CA ASN A 77 -15.95 -1.38 15.76
C ASN A 77 -16.47 -2.73 15.24
N LYS A 78 -17.76 -2.81 14.89
CA LYS A 78 -18.35 -4.00 14.29
C LYS A 78 -17.70 -4.37 12.95
N ARG A 79 -17.47 -3.39 12.06
CA ARG A 79 -16.80 -3.62 10.77
C ARG A 79 -15.32 -3.95 10.94
N PHE A 80 -14.61 -3.24 11.81
CA PHE A 80 -13.20 -3.50 12.11
C PHE A 80 -12.98 -4.93 12.60
N ARG A 81 -13.82 -5.41 13.52
CA ARG A 81 -13.81 -6.81 13.99
C ARG A 81 -14.15 -7.80 12.88
N LYS A 82 -15.13 -7.49 12.02
CA LYS A 82 -15.49 -8.34 10.87
C LYS A 82 -14.31 -8.55 9.91
N ASN A 83 -13.46 -7.54 9.74
CA ASN A 83 -12.25 -7.63 8.92
C ASN A 83 -11.08 -8.31 9.64
N GLY A 84 -11.29 -8.89 10.81
CA GLY A 84 -10.27 -9.58 11.60
C GLY A 84 -9.63 -8.73 12.69
N GLY A 85 -9.89 -7.41 12.72
CA GLY A 85 -9.33 -6.51 13.70
C GLY A 85 -9.75 -6.83 15.14
N ARG A 86 -8.91 -6.45 16.11
CA ARG A 86 -9.26 -6.49 17.54
C ARG A 86 -9.47 -5.06 18.02
N VAL A 87 -10.53 -4.89 18.80
CA VAL A 87 -10.90 -3.60 19.41
C VAL A 87 -10.93 -3.82 20.91
N ILE A 88 -10.01 -3.18 21.62
CA ILE A 88 -9.81 -3.34 23.06
C ILE A 88 -10.15 -2.00 23.74
N PRO A 89 -10.91 -1.97 24.84
CA PRO A 89 -11.09 -0.75 25.62
C PRO A 89 -9.74 -0.18 26.08
N ILE A 90 -9.59 1.15 26.04
CA ILE A 90 -8.28 1.78 26.32
C ILE A 90 -7.74 1.39 27.70
N GLU A 91 -8.60 1.27 28.72
CA GLU A 91 -8.20 0.85 30.07
C GLU A 91 -7.57 -0.55 30.10
N GLN A 92 -8.10 -1.50 29.33
CA GLN A 92 -7.50 -2.83 29.21
C GLN A 92 -6.17 -2.78 28.45
N ALA A 93 -6.08 -1.96 27.41
CA ALA A 93 -4.83 -1.78 26.68
C ALA A 93 -3.72 -1.19 27.56
N ARG A 94 -4.04 -0.29 28.52
CA ARG A 94 -3.04 0.24 29.47
C ARG A 94 -2.42 -0.85 30.33
N ILE A 95 -3.25 -1.78 30.78
CA ILE A 95 -2.81 -2.92 31.60
C ILE A 95 -1.91 -3.84 30.78
N ILE A 96 -2.29 -4.11 29.52
CA ILE A 96 -1.59 -5.08 28.65
C ILE A 96 -0.26 -4.52 28.12
N PHE A 97 -0.23 -3.28 27.66
CA PHE A 97 0.91 -2.70 26.92
C PHE A 97 1.71 -1.67 27.71
N ASN A 98 1.33 -1.38 28.95
CA ASN A 98 1.90 -0.32 29.77
C ASN A 98 1.73 1.09 29.13
N ASP A 99 1.90 2.14 29.93
CA ASP A 99 1.53 3.50 29.51
C ASP A 99 2.42 4.11 28.41
N LYS A 100 3.62 3.55 28.19
CA LYS A 100 4.65 4.10 27.30
C LYS A 100 4.47 3.73 25.82
N ASP A 101 3.79 2.62 25.51
CA ASP A 101 3.67 2.09 24.13
C ASP A 101 2.26 2.32 23.51
N LYS A 102 1.48 3.22 24.12
CA LYS A 102 0.04 3.45 23.86
C LYS A 102 -0.33 4.08 22.51
N LYS A 103 0.61 4.40 21.63
CA LYS A 103 0.21 4.99 20.35
C LYS A 103 -0.34 3.87 19.49
N ASP A 104 -1.65 3.68 19.56
CA ASP A 104 -2.39 3.10 18.44
C ASP A 104 -1.98 3.93 17.21
N SER A 105 -1.24 3.31 16.29
CA SER A 105 -0.73 3.92 15.06
C SER A 105 -1.85 4.62 14.28
N PHE A 106 -3.10 4.23 14.52
CA PHE A 106 -4.27 4.76 13.84
C PHE A 106 -4.93 5.95 14.53
N ARG A 107 -4.83 6.12 15.86
CA ARG A 107 -5.52 7.19 16.63
C ARG A 107 -6.99 7.41 16.24
N PHE A 108 -7.74 6.32 16.06
CA PHE A 108 -9.12 6.39 15.58
C PHE A 108 -10.09 6.94 16.62
N ASN A 109 -9.86 6.67 17.91
CA ASN A 109 -10.66 7.18 19.01
C ASN A 109 -9.86 7.06 20.33
N GLU A 110 -10.26 7.79 21.38
CA GLU A 110 -9.59 7.79 22.69
C GLU A 110 -10.05 6.65 23.63
N LYS A 111 -11.22 6.06 23.36
CA LYS A 111 -11.87 5.01 24.17
C LYS A 111 -11.41 3.60 23.83
N TYR A 112 -10.87 3.40 22.63
CA TYR A 112 -10.51 2.08 22.13
C TYR A 112 -9.11 2.08 21.51
N PHE A 113 -8.44 0.95 21.66
CA PHE A 113 -7.19 0.58 21.03
C PHE A 113 -7.48 -0.42 19.91
N TYR A 114 -7.06 -0.10 18.68
CA TYR A 114 -7.34 -0.89 17.48
C TYR A 114 -6.09 -1.67 17.06
N ILE A 115 -6.21 -2.99 17.00
CA ILE A 115 -5.12 -3.89 16.59
C ILE A 115 -5.52 -4.61 15.32
N ILE A 116 -4.65 -4.60 14.32
CA ILE A 116 -4.76 -5.48 13.16
C ILE A 116 -3.92 -6.74 13.46
N PRO A 117 -4.51 -7.95 13.58
CA PRO A 117 -3.71 -9.15 13.85
C PRO A 117 -2.69 -9.40 12.74
N VAL A 118 -1.48 -9.84 13.13
CA VAL A 118 -0.36 -10.10 12.20
C VAL A 118 0.17 -8.83 11.51
N TYR A 119 -0.31 -7.64 11.91
CA TYR A 119 0.29 -6.39 11.48
C TYR A 119 1.55 -6.13 12.29
N ASN A 120 2.69 -6.17 11.61
CA ASN A 120 3.93 -5.62 12.10
C ASN A 120 4.26 -4.39 11.25
N ASP A 121 4.70 -3.32 11.91
CA ASP A 121 5.23 -2.14 11.23
C ASP A 121 6.64 -2.49 10.72
N ASP A 122 6.69 -3.33 9.69
CA ASP A 122 7.91 -3.74 9.00
C ASP A 122 7.65 -4.04 7.51
N PHE A 123 8.71 -4.30 6.76
CA PHE A 123 8.63 -4.59 5.34
C PHE A 123 8.49 -6.07 4.99
N SER A 124 8.26 -6.98 5.95
CA SER A 124 8.27 -8.44 5.70
C SER A 124 7.26 -8.86 4.63
N GLU A 125 6.02 -8.39 4.72
CA GLU A 125 4.94 -8.69 3.77
C GLU A 125 5.11 -7.97 2.42
N ILE A 126 5.73 -6.79 2.43
CA ILE A 126 6.11 -6.06 1.21
C ILE A 126 7.18 -6.89 0.47
N ASN A 127 8.19 -7.37 1.20
CA ASN A 127 9.25 -8.23 0.68
C ASN A 127 8.73 -9.58 0.17
N ARG A 128 7.74 -10.17 0.85
CA ARG A 128 7.05 -11.37 0.35
C ARG A 128 6.39 -11.11 -1.00
N SER A 129 5.64 -10.01 -1.11
CA SER A 129 4.98 -9.60 -2.35
C SER A 129 6.00 -9.30 -3.46
N LEU A 130 7.08 -8.60 -3.14
CA LEU A 130 8.20 -8.33 -4.05
C LEU A 130 8.79 -9.64 -4.60
N LYS A 131 9.13 -10.60 -3.73
CA LYS A 131 9.69 -11.90 -4.14
C LYS A 131 8.74 -12.67 -5.06
N GLU A 132 7.45 -12.69 -4.75
CA GLU A 132 6.43 -13.33 -5.59
C GLU A 132 6.34 -12.68 -6.98
N LYS A 133 6.34 -11.35 -7.05
CA LYS A 133 6.26 -10.62 -8.33
C LYS A 133 7.57 -10.68 -9.11
N LEU A 134 8.71 -10.69 -8.43
CA LEU A 134 10.02 -10.87 -9.03
C LEU A 134 10.17 -12.24 -9.68
N LYS A 135 9.60 -13.29 -9.07
CA LYS A 135 9.52 -14.61 -9.69
C LYS A 135 8.75 -14.55 -11.01
N LYS A 136 7.54 -13.96 -10.99
CA LYS A 136 6.72 -13.80 -12.21
C LYS A 136 7.41 -12.95 -13.28
N LEU A 137 8.10 -11.90 -12.87
CA LEU A 137 8.90 -11.05 -13.74
C LEU A 137 9.94 -11.85 -14.54
N ASN A 138 10.54 -12.86 -13.92
CA ASN A 138 11.56 -13.68 -14.55
C ASN A 138 11.00 -14.92 -15.29
N GLU A 139 9.73 -15.28 -15.08
CA GLU A 139 9.13 -16.50 -15.64
C GLU A 139 8.09 -16.24 -16.73
N ILE A 140 7.17 -15.30 -16.51
CA ILE A 140 5.93 -15.20 -17.31
C ILE A 140 5.60 -13.78 -17.79
N TYR A 141 6.21 -12.74 -17.23
CA TYR A 141 5.94 -11.37 -17.66
C TYR A 141 6.64 -11.07 -18.98
N LYS A 142 5.97 -10.28 -19.81
CA LYS A 142 6.55 -9.73 -21.04
C LYS A 142 7.84 -8.98 -20.72
N GLU A 143 8.85 -9.11 -21.57
CA GLU A 143 10.12 -8.41 -21.41
C GLU A 143 9.93 -6.89 -21.58
N MET A 144 10.34 -6.15 -20.56
CA MET A 144 10.34 -4.68 -20.51
C MET A 144 11.70 -4.20 -20.01
N ASN A 145 12.15 -3.05 -20.51
CA ASN A 145 13.41 -2.43 -20.10
C ASN A 145 13.30 -1.73 -18.75
N ASP A 146 12.14 -1.14 -18.45
CA ASP A 146 11.84 -0.46 -17.19
C ASP A 146 10.68 -1.18 -16.48
N ASN A 147 11.01 -2.05 -15.54
CA ASN A 147 10.05 -2.81 -14.76
C ASN A 147 9.78 -2.10 -13.44
N ARG A 148 8.53 -1.78 -13.15
CA ARG A 148 8.11 -1.06 -11.95
C ARG A 148 7.11 -1.89 -11.16
N LEU A 149 7.18 -1.79 -9.84
CA LEU A 149 6.27 -2.49 -8.94
C LEU A 149 5.59 -1.49 -7.99
N PHE A 150 4.27 -1.52 -7.91
CA PHE A 150 3.49 -0.72 -6.97
C PHE A 150 2.84 -1.61 -5.93
N ILE A 151 3.08 -1.32 -4.65
CA ILE A 151 2.61 -2.12 -3.51
C ILE A 151 1.81 -1.22 -2.57
N PHE A 152 0.54 -1.53 -2.36
CA PHE A 152 -0.21 -0.95 -1.23
C PHE A 152 0.13 -1.66 0.07
N SER A 153 0.51 -0.91 1.11
CA SER A 153 0.80 -1.45 2.43
C SER A 153 0.43 -0.45 3.52
N PRO A 154 -0.33 -0.83 4.57
CA PRO A 154 -0.74 0.12 5.59
C PRO A 154 0.27 0.30 6.73
N ILE A 155 1.54 -0.05 6.53
CA ILE A 155 2.56 0.03 7.59
C ILE A 155 2.90 1.49 7.92
N TYR A 156 3.39 1.71 9.13
CA TYR A 156 4.19 2.89 9.48
C TYR A 156 5.68 2.56 9.26
N ALA A 157 6.39 3.43 8.55
CA ALA A 157 7.82 3.25 8.29
C ALA A 157 8.58 4.50 8.72
N ASN A 158 9.56 4.33 9.60
CA ASN A 158 10.50 5.40 9.94
C ASN A 158 11.68 5.43 8.95
N LYS A 159 12.48 6.50 9.00
CA LYS A 159 13.61 6.71 8.08
C LYS A 159 14.62 5.55 8.08
N GLU A 160 15.00 5.05 9.25
CA GLU A 160 15.97 3.95 9.39
C GLU A 160 15.45 2.65 8.75
N MET A 161 14.16 2.36 8.95
CA MET A 161 13.51 1.20 8.31
C MET A 161 13.54 1.32 6.79
N ILE A 162 13.30 2.52 6.24
CA ILE A 162 13.28 2.78 4.80
C ILE A 162 14.69 2.63 4.21
N GLU A 163 15.71 3.20 4.86
CA GLU A 163 17.11 3.09 4.43
C GLU A 163 17.60 1.63 4.42
N ASN A 164 17.29 0.87 5.47
CA ASN A 164 17.60 -0.54 5.54
C ASN A 164 16.86 -1.35 4.48
N GLU A 165 15.59 -0.99 4.22
CA GLU A 165 14.78 -1.69 3.24
C GLU A 165 15.28 -1.49 1.80
N LEU A 166 15.77 -0.29 1.44
CA LEU A 166 16.37 -0.07 0.12
C LEU A 166 17.47 -1.11 -0.18
N GLN A 167 18.39 -1.31 0.77
CA GLN A 167 19.47 -2.29 0.62
C GLN A 167 18.94 -3.72 0.56
N ASN A 168 17.91 -4.04 1.34
CA ASN A 168 17.27 -5.34 1.32
C ASN A 168 16.58 -5.63 -0.03
N ILE A 169 15.85 -4.67 -0.60
CA ILE A 169 15.20 -4.80 -1.93
C ILE A 169 16.24 -5.04 -3.03
N ILE A 170 17.39 -4.35 -2.97
CA ILE A 170 18.50 -4.56 -3.91
C ILE A 170 19.04 -5.99 -3.77
N ASN A 171 19.27 -6.45 -2.53
CA ASN A 171 19.79 -7.78 -2.24
C ASN A 171 18.84 -8.90 -2.70
N ILE A 172 17.52 -8.74 -2.50
CA ILE A 172 16.49 -9.70 -2.94
C ILE A 172 16.54 -9.97 -4.45
N GLN A 173 16.95 -8.97 -5.23
CA GLN A 173 16.95 -9.03 -6.69
C GLN A 173 18.34 -9.29 -7.30
N ASN A 174 19.39 -9.39 -6.48
CA ASN A 174 20.77 -9.31 -6.95
C ASN A 174 21.13 -10.42 -7.95
N ASP A 175 20.66 -11.64 -7.70
CA ASP A 175 20.89 -12.84 -8.51
C ASP A 175 19.90 -13.01 -9.69
N LYS A 176 18.94 -12.10 -9.85
CA LYS A 176 17.90 -12.23 -10.89
C LYS A 176 18.32 -11.59 -12.20
N LYS A 177 17.99 -12.27 -13.31
CA LYS A 177 18.22 -11.79 -14.68
C LYS A 177 17.45 -10.49 -14.94
N ARG A 178 16.18 -10.48 -14.56
CA ARG A 178 15.30 -9.31 -14.65
C ARG A 178 14.98 -8.82 -13.24
N LYS A 179 15.03 -7.49 -13.07
CA LYS A 179 14.84 -6.80 -11.80
C LYS A 179 13.80 -5.69 -11.99
N PHE A 180 13.14 -5.32 -10.90
CA PHE A 180 12.41 -4.06 -10.85
C PHE A 180 13.43 -2.92 -10.79
N ASN A 181 13.17 -1.86 -11.53
CA ASN A 181 13.94 -0.62 -11.57
C ASN A 181 13.43 0.36 -10.50
N ILE A 182 12.11 0.42 -10.31
CA ILE A 182 11.46 1.26 -9.30
C ILE A 182 10.44 0.44 -8.51
N VAL A 183 10.50 0.53 -7.18
CA VAL A 183 9.47 -0.03 -6.29
C VAL A 183 8.77 1.11 -5.57
N TYR A 184 7.46 1.22 -5.76
CA TYR A 184 6.58 2.15 -5.07
C TYR A 184 5.89 1.41 -3.93
N VAL A 185 5.99 1.94 -2.71
CA VAL A 185 5.20 1.47 -1.56
C VAL A 185 4.26 2.59 -1.15
N CYS A 186 2.98 2.42 -1.44
CA CYS A 186 1.93 3.34 -1.03
C CYS A 186 1.50 3.00 0.40
N LEU A 187 1.88 3.90 1.32
CA LEU A 187 1.38 3.95 2.68
C LEU A 187 0.15 4.86 2.76
N LEU A 188 -0.36 5.11 3.96
CA LEU A 188 -1.48 6.02 4.16
C LEU A 188 -1.00 7.48 4.06
N HIS A 189 -1.32 8.15 2.94
CA HIS A 189 -0.89 9.53 2.61
C HIS A 189 0.64 9.72 2.45
N GLU A 190 1.40 8.65 2.32
CA GLU A 190 2.82 8.69 2.00
C GLU A 190 3.10 7.72 0.86
N LEU A 191 3.92 8.14 -0.09
CA LEU A 191 4.42 7.28 -1.16
C LEU A 191 5.94 7.16 -1.02
N LEU A 192 6.39 5.97 -0.67
CA LEU A 192 7.81 5.62 -0.71
C LEU A 192 8.16 5.23 -2.15
N VAL A 193 9.24 5.79 -2.67
CA VAL A 193 9.74 5.51 -4.00
C VAL A 193 11.18 5.06 -3.88
N PHE A 194 11.43 3.78 -4.10
CA PHE A 194 12.77 3.20 -4.16
C PHE A 194 13.24 3.18 -5.61
N ASN A 195 14.15 4.08 -5.97
CA ASN A 195 14.80 4.07 -7.29
C ASN A 195 16.05 3.21 -7.22
N LEU A 196 15.93 1.98 -7.69
CA LEU A 196 16.97 0.96 -7.55
C LEU A 196 18.11 1.15 -8.56
N ASN A 197 17.85 1.86 -9.66
CA ASN A 197 18.88 2.23 -10.63
C ASN A 197 19.82 3.28 -10.05
N GLU A 198 19.29 4.19 -9.23
CA GLU A 198 20.04 5.27 -8.59
C GLU A 198 20.52 4.91 -7.19
N ASN A 199 20.11 3.75 -6.65
CA ASN A 199 20.33 3.35 -5.26
C ASN A 199 19.86 4.47 -4.29
N ASP A 200 18.67 5.02 -4.55
CA ASP A 200 18.10 6.13 -3.81
C ASP A 200 16.66 5.86 -3.42
N TRP A 201 16.18 6.57 -2.41
CA TRP A 201 14.78 6.55 -2.00
C TRP A 201 14.27 7.95 -1.68
N LYS A 202 12.98 8.17 -1.92
CA LYS A 202 12.26 9.37 -1.48
C LYS A 202 10.94 8.99 -0.82
N CYS A 203 10.55 9.76 0.18
CA CYS A 203 9.21 9.72 0.76
C CYS A 203 8.46 10.97 0.33
N ILE A 204 7.31 10.77 -0.32
CA ILE A 204 6.44 11.86 -0.77
C ILE A 204 5.23 11.92 0.14
N GLN A 205 5.08 13.03 0.85
CA GLN A 205 3.85 13.33 1.57
C GLN A 205 2.75 13.66 0.57
N MET A 206 1.71 12.83 0.53
CA MET A 206 0.53 13.07 -0.29
C MET A 206 -0.45 13.96 0.46
N ASP A 207 -1.06 14.90 -0.26
CA ASP A 207 -2.14 15.71 0.30
C ASP A 207 -3.34 14.80 0.58
N LYS A 208 -3.89 14.93 1.80
CA LYS A 208 -4.96 14.05 2.27
C LYS A 208 -6.24 14.24 1.47
N ASP A 209 -6.59 15.47 1.12
CA ASP A 209 -7.83 15.76 0.40
C ASP A 209 -7.72 15.30 -1.05
N VAL A 210 -6.54 15.48 -1.68
CA VAL A 210 -6.24 14.91 -3.00
C VAL A 210 -6.29 13.39 -2.97
N PHE A 211 -5.61 12.74 -2.02
CA PHE A 211 -5.60 11.27 -1.89
C PHE A 211 -7.02 10.71 -1.73
N ASN A 212 -7.84 11.32 -0.88
CA ASN A 212 -9.23 10.91 -0.68
C ASN A 212 -10.07 11.13 -1.95
N LYS A 213 -9.89 12.26 -2.64
CA LYS A 213 -10.57 12.54 -3.90
C LYS A 213 -10.23 11.47 -4.95
N LEU A 214 -8.96 11.11 -5.12
CA LEU A 214 -8.54 10.07 -6.05
C LEU A 214 -9.15 8.69 -5.71
N SER A 215 -9.24 8.35 -4.42
CA SER A 215 -9.92 7.13 -3.94
C SER A 215 -11.43 7.16 -4.27
N GLU A 216 -12.11 8.28 -4.02
CA GLU A 216 -13.53 8.45 -4.29
C GLU A 216 -13.87 8.38 -5.78
N GLU A 217 -13.06 9.04 -6.62
CA GLU A 217 -13.20 9.00 -8.08
C GLU A 217 -13.01 7.58 -8.61
N THR A 218 -11.97 6.88 -8.14
CA THR A 218 -11.75 5.47 -8.51
C THR A 218 -12.92 4.58 -8.09
N ASN A 219 -13.47 4.79 -6.90
CA ASN A 219 -14.65 4.06 -6.43
C ASN A 219 -15.90 4.29 -7.30
N LYS A 220 -16.06 5.48 -7.90
CA LYS A 220 -17.17 5.78 -8.82
C LYS A 220 -16.95 5.06 -10.15
N GLU A 221 -15.73 5.12 -10.68
CA GLU A 221 -15.32 4.53 -11.97
C GLU A 221 -15.38 2.99 -11.98
N VAL A 222 -15.13 2.34 -10.85
CA VAL A 222 -15.27 0.87 -10.74
C VAL A 222 -16.73 0.42 -10.73
N LYS A 223 -17.65 1.29 -10.29
CA LYS A 223 -19.08 0.95 -10.13
C LYS A 223 -19.95 1.37 -11.32
N SER A 224 -19.44 2.22 -12.20
CA SER A 224 -20.05 2.57 -13.49
C SER A 224 -19.82 1.47 -14.51
#